data_AF-A0A2H0BGE6-F1
#
_entry.id   AF-A0A2H0BGE6-F1
#
_cell.length_a   1.000
_cell.length_b   1.000
_cell.length_c   1.000
_cell.angle_alpha   90.00
_cell.angle_beta   90.00
_cell.angle_gamma   90.00
#
_symmetry.space_group_name_H-M   'P 1'
#
loop_
_entity.id
_entity.type
_entity.pdbx_description
1 polymer ?
#
loop_
_entity_poly.entity_id
_entity_poly.type
_entity_poly.pdbx_seq_one_letter_code
_entity_poly.pdbx_strand_id
1 'polypeptide(L)'
;MFKNKAVFYHTIASLLLGQSTFWLVFLHRNQLPPLIPLWFMKNNPQDMLASVTYIWLLPALSIGFLALYLVTTAFIYRRQPFIVNTIMSASTYGSVFLFVATVNILGKVLGWV
;
A
#
# COMPACT_ATOMS: atom_id res chain seq x y z
N MET A 1 -6.04 13.89 -19.13
CA MET A 1 -5.69 13.62 -17.71
C MET A 1 -4.18 13.64 -17.50
N PHE A 2 -3.39 12.93 -18.32
CA PHE A 2 -1.91 12.82 -18.19
C PHE A 2 -1.07 14.00 -18.74
N LYS A 3 -1.64 15.19 -18.94
CA LYS A 3 -0.83 16.36 -19.35
C LYS A 3 0.05 16.87 -18.19
N ASN A 4 -0.28 16.51 -16.96
CA ASN A 4 0.52 16.83 -15.78
C ASN A 4 1.53 15.70 -15.51
N LYS A 5 2.83 16.00 -15.67
CA LYS A 5 3.92 15.04 -15.48
C LYS A 5 3.92 14.44 -14.07
N ALA A 6 3.53 15.21 -13.05
CA ALA A 6 3.46 14.70 -11.68
C ALA A 6 2.41 13.60 -11.53
N VAL A 7 1.19 13.83 -12.04
CA VAL A 7 0.09 12.84 -12.06
C VAL A 7 0.57 11.53 -12.71
N PHE A 8 1.28 11.64 -13.83
CA PHE A 8 1.83 10.48 -14.53
C PHE A 8 2.87 9.71 -13.68
N TYR A 9 3.86 10.39 -13.11
CA TYR A 9 4.89 9.73 -12.28
C TYR A 9 4.30 9.06 -11.04
N HIS A 10 3.38 9.71 -10.35
CA HIS A 10 2.75 9.14 -9.15
C HIS A 10 1.83 7.97 -9.48
N THR A 11 1.17 7.98 -10.64
CA THR A 11 0.38 6.85 -11.14
C THR A 11 1.29 5.64 -11.38
N ILE A 12 2.40 5.84 -12.10
CA ILE A 12 3.37 4.76 -12.39
C ILE A 12 3.98 4.23 -11.10
N ALA A 13 4.44 5.11 -10.20
CA ALA A 13 5.03 4.69 -8.94
C ALA A 13 4.05 3.88 -8.08
N SER A 14 2.81 4.33 -7.96
CA SER A 14 1.77 3.62 -7.20
C SER A 14 1.40 2.28 -7.83
N LEU A 15 1.33 2.20 -9.17
CA LEU A 15 1.13 0.95 -9.90
C LEU A 15 2.27 -0.05 -9.65
N LEU A 16 3.52 0.40 -9.78
CA LEU A 16 4.69 -0.44 -9.54
C LEU A 16 4.73 -0.94 -8.11
N LEU A 17 4.44 -0.07 -7.13
CA LEU A 17 4.37 -0.46 -5.71
C LEU A 17 3.26 -1.47 -5.46
N GLY A 18 2.03 -1.19 -5.92
CA GLY A 18 0.90 -2.10 -5.76
C GLY A 18 1.14 -3.47 -6.41
N GLN A 19 1.71 -3.49 -7.62
CA GLN A 19 2.04 -4.72 -8.33
C GLN A 19 3.18 -5.49 -7.65
N SER A 20 4.19 -4.79 -7.12
CA SER A 20 5.27 -5.41 -6.35
C SER A 20 4.76 -6.01 -5.05
N THR A 21 3.92 -5.29 -4.30
CA THR A 21 3.26 -5.80 -3.08
C THR A 21 2.42 -7.03 -3.38
N PHE A 22 1.64 -7.02 -4.47
CA PHE A 22 0.86 -8.17 -4.89
C PHE A 22 1.74 -9.39 -5.19
N TRP A 23 2.79 -9.23 -6.00
CA TRP A 23 3.69 -10.32 -6.34
C TRP A 23 4.43 -10.88 -5.12
N LEU A 24 4.87 -10.01 -4.22
CA LEU A 24 5.53 -10.42 -2.99
C LEU A 24 4.64 -11.31 -2.12
N VAL A 25 3.38 -10.92 -1.93
CA VAL A 25 2.38 -11.71 -1.21
C VAL A 25 2.04 -13.00 -1.96
N PHE A 26 1.87 -12.93 -3.28
CA PHE A 26 1.49 -14.08 -4.11
C PHE A 26 2.57 -15.17 -4.15
N LEU A 27 3.85 -14.78 -4.31
CA LEU A 27 4.97 -15.72 -4.38
C LEU A 27 5.18 -16.48 -3.07
N HIS A 28 4.93 -15.83 -1.93
CA HIS A 28 5.13 -16.41 -0.60
C HIS A 28 3.81 -16.86 0.06
N ARG A 29 2.71 -16.94 -0.71
CA ARG A 29 1.37 -17.25 -0.18
C ARG A 29 1.29 -18.59 0.56
N ASN A 30 2.13 -19.54 0.19
CA ASN A 30 2.16 -20.88 0.80
C ASN A 30 2.86 -20.88 2.17
N GLN A 31 3.67 -19.84 2.45
CA GLN A 31 4.46 -19.69 3.68
C GLN A 31 3.85 -18.65 4.62
N LEU A 32 2.98 -17.78 4.10
CA LEU A 32 2.32 -16.73 4.84
C LEU A 32 1.02 -17.24 5.47
N PRO A 33 0.79 -17.03 6.78
CA PRO A 33 -0.53 -17.24 7.35
C PRO A 33 -1.51 -16.24 6.72
N PRO A 34 -2.79 -16.63 6.51
CA PRO A 34 -3.80 -15.76 5.88
C PRO A 34 -4.07 -14.48 6.69
N LEU A 35 -3.69 -14.49 7.96
CA LEU A 35 -3.98 -13.52 8.99
C LEU A 35 -2.65 -13.06 9.62
N ILE A 36 -2.34 -11.78 9.49
CA ILE A 36 -1.12 -11.16 10.03
C ILE A 36 -1.54 -9.82 10.69
N PRO A 37 -1.25 -9.59 11.98
CA PRO A 37 -1.42 -8.27 12.55
C PRO A 37 -0.58 -7.25 11.78
N LEU A 38 -1.25 -6.17 11.35
CA LEU A 38 -0.66 -5.05 10.60
C LEU A 38 0.54 -4.43 11.32
N TRP A 39 0.60 -4.58 12.65
CA TRP A 39 1.65 -4.05 13.51
C TRP A 39 2.13 -5.15 14.46
N PHE A 40 3.06 -5.99 14.00
CA PHE A 40 3.75 -6.93 14.88
C PHE A 40 4.84 -6.23 15.70
N MET A 41 4.53 -5.94 16.96
CA MET A 41 5.52 -5.91 18.03
C MET A 41 5.94 -7.35 18.37
N LYS A 42 7.23 -7.48 18.67
CA LYS A 42 7.95 -8.73 18.85
C LYS A 42 7.52 -9.37 20.19
N ASN A 43 6.96 -10.58 20.11
CA ASN A 43 6.96 -11.62 21.16
C ASN A 43 5.87 -11.70 22.24
N ASN A 44 4.80 -10.90 22.24
CA ASN A 44 3.69 -11.13 23.18
C ASN A 44 2.30 -11.00 22.51
N PRO A 45 1.41 -11.98 22.64
CA PRO A 45 0.03 -11.87 22.13
C PRO A 45 -0.78 -10.77 22.85
N GLN A 46 -0.31 -10.31 24.00
CA GLN A 46 -0.90 -9.18 24.75
C GLN A 46 -0.46 -7.80 24.23
N ASP A 47 0.59 -7.72 23.40
CA ASP A 47 1.14 -6.48 22.83
C ASP A 47 0.74 -6.29 21.35
N MET A 48 -0.38 -6.90 20.93
CA MET A 48 -0.97 -6.63 19.63
C MET A 48 -1.63 -5.26 19.63
N LEU A 49 -0.90 -4.24 19.18
CA LEU A 49 -1.40 -2.87 19.00
C LEU A 49 -2.55 -2.76 17.99
N ALA A 50 -2.79 -3.79 17.18
CA ALA A 50 -3.87 -3.81 16.19
C ALA A 50 -4.40 -5.23 15.94
N SER A 51 -5.68 -5.32 15.62
CA SER A 51 -6.34 -6.57 15.24
C SER A 51 -5.69 -7.24 14.03
N VAL A 52 -5.77 -8.57 14.00
CA VAL A 52 -5.20 -9.40 12.94
C VAL A 52 -5.86 -9.06 11.60
N THR A 53 -5.07 -8.73 10.60
CA THR A 53 -5.56 -8.29 9.30
C THR A 53 -5.23 -9.31 8.22
N TYR A 54 -6.11 -9.46 7.22
CA TYR A 54 -5.82 -10.34 6.09
C TYR A 54 -4.62 -9.83 5.31
N ILE A 55 -3.67 -10.70 4.99
CA ILE A 55 -2.45 -10.28 4.28
C ILE A 55 -2.76 -9.70 2.89
N TRP A 56 -3.83 -10.20 2.26
CA TRP A 56 -4.35 -9.69 0.98
C TRP A 56 -4.92 -8.27 1.07
N LEU A 57 -5.16 -7.75 2.28
CA LEU A 57 -5.61 -6.38 2.48
C LEU A 57 -4.52 -5.38 2.11
N LEU A 58 -3.23 -5.74 2.25
CA LEU A 58 -2.09 -4.87 1.89
C LEU A 58 -2.09 -4.50 0.39
N PRO A 59 -2.08 -5.46 -0.56
CA PRO A 59 -2.18 -5.13 -1.97
C PRO A 59 -3.53 -4.52 -2.34
N ALA A 60 -4.63 -4.95 -1.71
CA ALA A 60 -5.95 -4.39 -1.97
C ALA A 60 -6.06 -2.91 -1.59
N LEU A 61 -5.50 -2.51 -0.44
CA LEU A 61 -5.45 -1.10 -0.02
C LEU A 61 -4.56 -0.26 -0.93
N SER A 62 -3.43 -0.80 -1.40
CA SER A 62 -2.56 -0.11 -2.35
C SER A 62 -3.28 0.22 -3.66
N ILE A 63 -4.02 -0.76 -4.21
CA ILE A 63 -4.89 -0.55 -5.38
C ILE A 63 -6.05 0.40 -5.04
N GLY A 64 -6.63 0.28 -3.85
CA GLY A 64 -7.69 1.16 -3.36
C GLY A 64 -7.26 2.62 -3.32
N PHE A 65 -6.06 2.92 -2.81
CA PHE A 65 -5.49 4.27 -2.82
C PHE A 65 -5.28 4.79 -4.23
N LEU A 66 -4.76 3.97 -5.14
CA LEU A 66 -4.63 4.35 -6.55
C LEU A 66 -6.00 4.68 -7.17
N ALA A 67 -7.02 3.86 -6.94
CA ALA A 67 -8.36 4.09 -7.45
C ALA A 67 -8.97 5.38 -6.91
N LEU A 68 -8.87 5.60 -5.59
CA LEU A 68 -9.32 6.82 -4.92
C LEU A 68 -8.63 8.06 -5.52
N TYR A 69 -7.31 8.00 -5.70
CA TYR A 69 -6.55 9.06 -6.34
C TYR A 69 -7.03 9.34 -7.78
N LEU A 70 -7.20 8.31 -8.62
CA LEU A 70 -7.65 8.47 -10.01
C LEU A 70 -9.05 9.07 -10.09
N VAL A 71 -9.97 8.62 -9.22
CA VAL A 71 -11.32 9.18 -9.09
C VAL A 71 -11.24 10.65 -8.69
N THR A 72 -10.47 10.97 -7.64
CA THR A 72 -10.34 12.35 -7.17
C THR A 72 -9.75 13.27 -8.24
N THR A 73 -8.78 12.77 -9.00
CA THR A 73 -8.17 13.49 -10.12
C THR A 73 -9.16 13.69 -11.27
N ALA A 74 -9.99 12.71 -11.57
CA ALA A 74 -11.00 12.82 -12.62
C ALA A 74 -12.07 13.87 -12.30
N PHE A 75 -12.53 13.94 -11.04
CA PHE A 75 -13.64 14.82 -10.65
C PHE A 75 -13.22 16.21 -10.15
N ILE A 76 -12.10 16.31 -9.42
CA ILE A 76 -11.80 17.51 -8.61
C ILE A 76 -10.62 18.32 -9.19
N TYR A 77 -9.76 17.73 -10.03
CA TYR A 77 -8.53 18.37 -10.52
C TYR A 77 -8.76 19.74 -11.18
N ARG A 78 -9.86 19.92 -11.93
CA ARG A 78 -10.16 21.20 -12.57
C ARG A 78 -10.60 22.29 -11.59
N ARG A 79 -11.15 21.91 -10.42
CA ARG A 79 -11.69 22.86 -9.45
C ARG A 79 -10.70 23.18 -8.33
N GLN A 80 -9.94 22.20 -7.85
CA GLN A 80 -9.05 22.37 -6.70
C GLN A 80 -7.75 21.55 -6.86
N PRO A 81 -6.75 22.08 -7.60
CA PRO A 81 -5.51 21.35 -7.89
C PRO A 81 -4.67 21.08 -6.63
N PHE A 82 -4.76 21.94 -5.60
CA PHE A 82 -4.07 21.75 -4.33
C PHE A 82 -4.52 20.47 -3.61
N ILE A 83 -5.83 20.25 -3.49
CA ILE A 83 -6.39 19.04 -2.86
C ILE A 83 -5.95 17.79 -3.59
N VAL A 84 -5.93 17.81 -4.92
CA VAL A 84 -5.49 16.65 -5.72
C VAL A 84 -4.01 16.36 -5.50
N ASN A 85 -3.15 17.37 -5.40
CA ASN A 85 -1.74 17.18 -5.09
C ASN A 85 -1.53 16.61 -3.67
N THR A 86 -2.27 17.08 -2.67
CA THR A 86 -2.20 16.53 -1.31
C THR A 86 -2.64 15.07 -1.27
N ILE A 87 -3.73 14.73 -1.95
CA ILE A 87 -4.25 13.35 -2.02
C ILE A 87 -3.31 12.44 -2.83
N MET A 88 -2.68 12.97 -3.88
CA MET A 88 -1.62 12.28 -4.61
C MET A 88 -0.46 11.90 -3.71
N SER A 89 0.09 12.88 -3.00
CA SER A 89 1.21 12.67 -2.09
C SER A 89 0.82 11.67 -1.01
N ALA A 90 -0.34 11.86 -0.37
CA ALA A 90 -0.85 10.95 0.66
C ALA A 90 -1.02 9.50 0.13
N SER A 91 -1.56 9.32 -1.07
CA SER A 91 -1.74 7.99 -1.67
C SER A 91 -0.41 7.33 -2.00
N THR A 92 0.57 8.11 -2.46
CA THR A 92 1.92 7.62 -2.78
C THR A 92 2.65 7.21 -1.50
N TYR A 93 2.66 8.07 -0.48
CA TYR A 93 3.25 7.75 0.82
C TYR A 93 2.55 6.57 1.48
N GLY A 94 1.22 6.47 1.38
CA GLY A 94 0.45 5.32 1.85
C GLY A 94 0.86 4.03 1.15
N SER A 95 1.05 4.07 -0.18
CA SER A 95 1.51 2.92 -0.97
C SER A 95 2.94 2.48 -0.59
N VAL A 96 3.85 3.44 -0.40
CA VAL A 96 5.21 3.18 0.09
C VAL A 96 5.17 2.56 1.49
N PHE A 97 4.34 3.10 2.38
CA PHE A 97 4.17 2.58 3.73
C PHE A 97 3.67 1.12 3.73
N LEU A 98 2.66 0.81 2.90
CA LEU A 98 2.14 -0.57 2.74
C LEU A 98 3.21 -1.51 2.16
N PHE A 99 4.01 -1.04 1.21
CA PHE A 99 5.11 -1.82 0.66
C PHE A 99 6.17 -2.15 1.72
N VAL A 100 6.60 -1.15 2.50
CA VAL A 100 7.56 -1.35 3.61
C VAL A 100 6.99 -2.31 4.66
N ALA A 101 5.71 -2.17 5.00
CA ALA A 101 5.03 -3.10 5.91
C ALA A 101 5.06 -4.54 5.35
N THR A 102 4.79 -4.71 4.06
CA THR A 102 4.80 -6.02 3.40
C THR A 102 6.20 -6.65 3.42
N VAL A 103 7.24 -5.87 3.09
CA VAL A 103 8.64 -6.34 3.13
C VAL A 103 9.04 -6.73 4.56
N ASN A 104 8.68 -5.93 5.57
CA ASN A 104 8.98 -6.25 6.97
C ASN A 104 8.27 -7.52 7.46
N ILE A 105 7.01 -7.73 7.04
CA ILE A 105 6.26 -8.96 7.36
C ILE A 105 6.96 -10.17 6.71
N LEU A 106 7.28 -10.09 5.42
CA LEU A 106 7.94 -11.17 4.69
C LEU A 106 9.34 -11.47 5.25
N GLY A 107 10.13 -10.45 5.57
CA GLY A 107 11.46 -10.62 6.13
C GLY A 107 11.43 -11.41 7.43
N LYS A 108 10.45 -11.12 8.31
CA LYS A 108 10.28 -11.84 9.57
C LYS A 108 9.74 -13.27 9.37
N VAL A 109 8.80 -13.48 8.45
CA VAL A 109 8.22 -14.81 8.20
C VAL A 109 9.22 -15.75 7.51
N LEU A 110 10.06 -15.21 6.62
CA LEU A 110 11.03 -15.98 5.85
C LEU A 110 12.41 -16.05 6.52
N GLY A 111 12.59 -15.38 7.67
CA GLY A 111 13.87 -15.34 8.40
C GLY A 111 14.97 -14.55 7.68
N TRP A 112 14.61 -13.61 6.81
CA TRP A 112 15.57 -12.70 6.17
C TRP A 112 16.01 -11.56 7.11
N VAL A 113 15.23 -11.28 8.17
CA VAL A 113 15.47 -10.24 9.20
C VAL A 113 14.95 -10.68 10.57
#